data_AF-A0A0V8D8D5-F1
#
_entry.id   AF-A0A0V8D8D5-F1
#
_cell.length_a   1.000
_cell.length_b   1.000
_cell.length_c   1.000
_cell.angle_alpha   90.00
_cell.angle_beta   90.00
_cell.angle_gamma   90.00
#
_symmetry.space_group_name_H-M   'P 1'
#
loop_
_entity.id
_entity.type
_entity.pdbx_description
1 polymer ?
#
loop_
_entity_poly.entity_id
_entity_poly.type
_entity_poly.pdbx_seq_one_letter_code
_entity_poly.pdbx_strand_id
1 'polypeptide(L)'
;MDIQNIKETIAMIEEQNFDIRTITMGISLLDCIDADIDKAAEKIYQKIVKKAGKLVEVGNEIGHELGIKIVNKRVSVTPIAIIGAATAADDYTPLALAMDRAAKEIGIDFIGGYSDLVQKGYQKGDEILIKSMPKTLAATERVCASVNVGSTKTGINMTAVRDMGETIKIMSKGDKWLNAKLVVFANAVEDNPFMAGAFHGVG
;
A
#
# COMPACT_ATOMS: atom_id res chain seq x y z
N MET A 1 8.07 -10.40 -27.02
CA MET A 1 8.11 -11.72 -26.37
C MET A 1 7.94 -12.76 -27.46
N ASP A 2 8.78 -13.79 -27.51
CA ASP A 2 8.76 -14.81 -28.57
C ASP A 2 7.66 -15.85 -28.31
N ILE A 3 7.02 -16.38 -29.35
CA ILE A 3 6.00 -17.44 -29.28
C ILE A 3 6.60 -18.71 -28.66
N GLN A 4 7.90 -18.96 -28.90
CA GLN A 4 8.62 -20.08 -28.31
C GLN A 4 8.56 -20.04 -26.77
N ASN A 5 8.86 -18.88 -26.17
CA ASN A 5 8.85 -18.69 -24.72
C ASN A 5 7.46 -18.88 -24.11
N ILE A 6 6.40 -18.50 -24.85
CA ILE A 6 5.01 -18.69 -24.40
C ILE A 6 4.69 -20.19 -24.33
N LYS A 7 5.06 -20.96 -25.37
CA LYS A 7 4.83 -22.41 -25.39
C LYS A 7 5.62 -23.13 -24.29
N GLU A 8 6.87 -22.74 -24.06
CA GLU A 8 7.69 -23.28 -22.98
C GLU A 8 7.07 -22.98 -21.60
N THR A 9 6.57 -21.76 -21.39
CA THR A 9 5.92 -21.38 -20.13
C THR A 9 4.64 -22.19 -19.89
N ILE A 10 3.83 -22.41 -20.93
CA ILE A 10 2.62 -23.24 -20.83
C ILE A 10 2.98 -24.68 -20.47
N ALA A 11 3.97 -25.27 -21.14
CA ALA A 11 4.44 -26.62 -20.83
C ALA A 11 4.93 -26.74 -19.38
N MET A 12 5.67 -25.74 -18.89
CA MET A 12 6.11 -25.70 -17.49
C MET A 12 4.94 -25.64 -16.50
N ILE A 13 3.87 -24.90 -16.81
CA ILE A 13 2.68 -24.80 -15.96
C ILE A 13 1.91 -26.12 -15.92
N GLU A 14 1.84 -26.86 -17.04
CA GLU A 14 1.19 -28.16 -17.09
C GLU A 14 1.99 -29.24 -16.34
N GLU A 15 3.32 -29.22 -16.44
CA GLU A 15 4.19 -30.20 -15.79
C GLU A 15 4.45 -29.90 -14.31
N GLN A 16 4.43 -28.63 -13.91
CA GLN A 16 4.76 -28.17 -12.56
C GLN A 16 3.60 -27.35 -11.98
N ASN A 17 3.09 -27.76 -10.82
CA ASN A 17 1.95 -27.14 -10.14
C ASN A 17 2.27 -25.75 -9.56
N PHE A 18 2.44 -24.75 -10.43
CA PHE A 18 2.75 -23.38 -10.03
C PHE A 18 1.52 -22.63 -9.49
N ASP A 19 1.78 -21.71 -8.56
CA ASP A 19 0.80 -20.74 -8.06
C ASP A 19 1.35 -19.31 -8.11
N ILE A 20 0.46 -18.34 -8.32
CA ILE A 20 0.78 -16.93 -8.23
C ILE A 20 0.37 -16.44 -6.85
N ARG A 21 1.36 -16.09 -6.03
CA ARG A 21 1.10 -15.58 -4.67
C ARG A 21 0.24 -14.31 -4.68
N THR A 22 0.51 -13.38 -5.60
CA THR A 22 -0.23 -12.12 -5.68
C THR A 22 -0.08 -11.48 -7.05
N ILE A 23 -1.11 -10.76 -7.45
CA ILE A 23 -1.00 -9.66 -8.42
C ILE A 23 -1.22 -8.35 -7.68
N THR A 24 -0.41 -7.33 -7.99
CA THR A 24 -0.50 -6.01 -7.35
C THR A 24 -0.53 -4.93 -8.42
N MET A 25 -1.55 -4.07 -8.39
CA MET A 25 -1.62 -2.89 -9.26
C MET A 25 -1.12 -1.66 -8.50
N GLY A 26 -0.06 -1.01 -9.00
CA GLY A 26 0.40 0.29 -8.51
C GLY A 26 -0.44 1.43 -9.10
N ILE A 27 -0.88 2.37 -8.27
CA ILE A 27 -1.68 3.53 -8.70
C ILE A 27 -1.07 4.81 -8.14
N SER A 28 -0.59 5.68 -9.02
CA SER A 28 -0.15 7.01 -8.63
C SER A 28 -1.33 7.86 -8.17
N LEU A 29 -1.17 8.60 -7.08
CA LEU A 29 -2.19 9.51 -6.52
C LEU A 29 -1.79 10.99 -6.62
N LEU A 30 -0.71 11.33 -7.32
CA LEU A 30 -0.22 12.71 -7.39
C LEU A 30 -1.24 13.69 -8.00
N ASP A 31 -2.07 13.23 -8.94
CA ASP A 31 -3.18 14.00 -9.52
C ASP A 31 -4.42 14.07 -8.62
N CYS A 32 -4.43 13.35 -7.49
CA CYS A 32 -5.46 13.43 -6.47
C CYS A 32 -5.16 14.48 -5.39
N ILE A 33 -4.02 15.17 -5.48
CA ILE A 33 -3.65 16.23 -4.53
C ILE A 33 -4.72 17.32 -4.52
N ASP A 34 -5.09 17.75 -3.31
CA ASP A 34 -5.98 18.87 -3.04
C ASP A 34 -5.61 19.47 -1.68
N ALA A 35 -5.89 20.75 -1.46
CA ALA A 35 -5.68 21.39 -0.15
C ALA A 35 -6.76 20.96 0.85
N ASP A 36 -7.94 20.59 0.34
CA ASP A 36 -9.06 20.05 1.09
C ASP A 36 -8.94 18.51 1.15
N ILE A 37 -8.77 17.98 2.37
CA ILE A 37 -8.56 16.55 2.60
C ILE A 37 -9.74 15.70 2.12
N ASP A 38 -10.97 16.20 2.21
CA ASP A 38 -12.15 15.44 1.80
C ASP A 38 -12.25 15.36 0.28
N LYS A 39 -11.85 16.43 -0.42
CA LYS A 39 -11.72 16.39 -1.88
C LYS A 39 -10.60 15.47 -2.34
N ALA A 40 -9.45 15.49 -1.66
CA ALA A 40 -8.37 14.56 -1.94
C ALA A 40 -8.80 13.10 -1.72
N ALA A 41 -9.51 12.82 -0.61
CA ALA A 41 -10.05 11.52 -0.28
C ALA A 41 -11.00 11.01 -1.38
N GLU A 42 -11.92 11.86 -1.84
CA GLU A 42 -12.87 11.48 -2.89
C GLU A 42 -12.16 11.22 -4.23
N LYS A 43 -11.19 12.06 -4.62
CA LYS A 43 -10.37 11.81 -5.83
C LYS A 43 -9.62 10.47 -5.75
N ILE A 44 -9.03 10.16 -4.59
CA ILE A 44 -8.33 8.89 -4.34
C ILE A 44 -9.27 7.71 -4.55
N TYR A 45 -10.43 7.74 -3.90
CA TYR A 45 -11.44 6.69 -4.02
C TYR A 45 -11.86 6.48 -5.48
N GLN A 46 -12.27 7.56 -6.17
CA GLN A 46 -12.71 7.49 -7.56
C GLN A 46 -11.62 6.94 -8.49
N LYS A 47 -10.36 7.36 -8.29
CA LYS A 47 -9.24 6.91 -9.11
C LYS A 47 -8.95 5.43 -8.90
N ILE A 48 -8.93 4.95 -7.66
CA ILE A 48 -8.69 3.52 -7.36
C ILE A 48 -9.79 2.66 -7.98
N VAL A 49 -11.07 3.00 -7.74
CA VAL A 49 -12.21 2.25 -8.29
C VAL A 49 -12.16 2.23 -9.82
N LYS A 50 -11.92 3.38 -10.45
CA LYS A 50 -11.85 3.48 -11.92
C LYS A 50 -10.72 2.66 -12.53
N LYS A 51 -9.55 2.62 -11.89
CA LYS A 51 -8.35 1.96 -12.44
C LYS A 51 -8.28 0.47 -12.13
N ALA A 52 -8.70 0.08 -10.93
CA ALA A 52 -8.59 -1.30 -10.44
C ALA A 52 -9.93 -2.04 -10.36
N GLY A 53 -11.05 -1.45 -10.79
CA GLY A 53 -12.38 -2.05 -10.70
C GLY A 53 -12.53 -3.42 -11.37
N LYS A 54 -11.70 -3.74 -12.37
CA LYS A 54 -11.66 -5.04 -13.05
C LYS A 54 -10.52 -5.96 -12.60
N LEU A 55 -9.70 -5.54 -11.64
CA LEU A 55 -8.49 -6.27 -11.26
C LEU A 55 -8.79 -7.70 -10.78
N VAL A 56 -9.84 -7.86 -9.98
CA VAL A 56 -10.22 -9.17 -9.42
C VAL A 56 -10.85 -10.06 -10.49
N GLU A 57 -11.74 -9.52 -11.31
CA GLU A 57 -12.38 -10.21 -12.44
C GLU A 57 -11.32 -10.77 -13.39
N VAL A 58 -10.48 -9.89 -13.94
CA VAL A 58 -9.42 -10.27 -14.89
C VAL A 58 -8.39 -11.20 -14.23
N GLY A 59 -8.04 -10.97 -12.97
CA GLY A 59 -7.13 -11.87 -12.24
C GLY A 59 -7.70 -13.29 -12.07
N ASN A 60 -9.00 -13.42 -11.89
CA ASN A 60 -9.65 -14.74 -11.81
C ASN A 60 -9.78 -15.40 -13.18
N GLU A 61 -10.10 -14.63 -14.23
CA GLU A 61 -10.15 -15.12 -15.62
C GLU A 61 -8.80 -15.69 -16.05
N ILE A 62 -7.71 -14.96 -15.82
CA ILE A 62 -6.34 -15.41 -16.14
C ILE A 62 -6.01 -16.71 -15.38
N GLY A 63 -6.36 -16.77 -14.09
CA GLY A 63 -6.15 -17.98 -13.28
C GLY A 63 -6.90 -19.19 -13.82
N HIS A 64 -8.14 -18.99 -14.29
CA HIS A 64 -8.96 -20.04 -14.88
C HIS A 64 -8.40 -20.50 -16.25
N GLU A 65 -8.03 -19.56 -17.12
CA GLU A 65 -7.47 -19.86 -18.45
C GLU A 65 -6.15 -20.63 -18.38
N LEU A 66 -5.28 -20.26 -17.43
CA LEU A 66 -3.97 -20.90 -17.26
C LEU A 66 -4.00 -22.11 -16.31
N GLY A 67 -5.14 -22.43 -15.69
CA GLY A 67 -5.25 -23.51 -14.71
C GLY A 67 -4.44 -23.30 -13.43
N ILE A 68 -4.07 -22.05 -13.10
CA ILE A 68 -3.25 -21.70 -11.93
C ILE A 68 -4.01 -20.84 -10.92
N LYS A 69 -3.67 -21.00 -9.64
CA LYS A 69 -4.26 -20.20 -8.57
C LYS A 69 -3.57 -18.84 -8.45
N ILE A 70 -4.34 -17.75 -8.56
CA ILE A 70 -3.90 -16.42 -8.13
C ILE A 70 -4.45 -16.14 -6.72
N VAL A 71 -3.57 -16.28 -5.72
CA VAL A 71 -3.96 -16.29 -4.30
C VAL A 71 -4.44 -14.93 -3.81
N ASN A 72 -3.75 -13.84 -4.17
CA ASN A 72 -4.11 -12.48 -3.74
C ASN A 72 -4.21 -11.50 -4.92
N LYS A 73 -5.10 -10.52 -4.78
CA LYS A 73 -5.22 -9.34 -5.64
C LYS A 73 -5.11 -8.11 -4.76
N ARG A 74 -4.15 -7.24 -5.06
CA ARG A 74 -3.77 -6.12 -4.19
C ARG A 74 -3.62 -4.84 -4.99
N VAL A 75 -3.67 -3.72 -4.28
CA VAL A 75 -3.31 -2.40 -4.81
C VAL A 75 -2.21 -1.81 -3.94
N SER A 76 -1.28 -1.08 -4.54
CA SER A 76 -0.39 -0.17 -3.83
C SER A 76 -0.54 1.23 -4.38
N VAL A 77 -0.43 2.24 -3.52
CA VAL A 77 -0.59 3.64 -3.92
C VAL A 77 0.60 4.49 -3.51
N THR A 78 0.69 5.69 -4.08
CA THR A 78 1.65 6.73 -3.67
C THR A 78 1.62 6.91 -2.15
N PRO A 79 2.78 7.01 -1.46
CA PRO A 79 2.84 7.28 -0.03
C PRO A 79 1.90 8.40 0.40
N ILE A 80 0.93 8.08 1.25
CA ILE A 80 -0.11 9.03 1.68
C ILE A 80 0.48 10.25 2.40
N ALA A 81 1.68 10.15 2.99
CA ALA A 81 2.37 11.32 3.56
C ALA A 81 2.55 12.45 2.53
N ILE A 82 2.85 12.09 1.27
CA ILE A 82 3.03 13.05 0.17
C ILE A 82 1.71 13.75 -0.17
N ILE A 83 0.62 13.00 -0.21
CA ILE A 83 -0.71 13.53 -0.53
C ILE A 83 -1.22 14.41 0.61
N GLY A 84 -1.13 13.90 1.84
CA GLY A 84 -1.58 14.59 3.04
C GLY A 84 -0.81 15.89 3.31
N ALA A 85 0.49 15.95 2.97
CA ALA A 85 1.33 17.14 3.17
C ALA A 85 0.78 18.41 2.46
N ALA A 86 0.04 18.24 1.37
CA ALA A 86 -0.60 19.33 0.63
C ALA A 86 -1.83 19.90 1.36
N THR A 87 -2.36 19.21 2.36
CA THR A 87 -3.54 19.62 3.13
C THR A 87 -3.16 20.44 4.37
N ALA A 88 -4.16 21.04 5.02
CA ALA A 88 -4.02 21.65 6.34
C ALA A 88 -4.44 20.71 7.49
N ALA A 89 -4.76 19.43 7.19
CA ALA A 89 -5.24 18.48 8.18
C ALA A 89 -4.15 18.08 9.17
N ASP A 90 -4.57 17.71 10.38
CA ASP A 90 -3.75 17.16 11.46
C ASP A 90 -3.96 15.65 11.66
N ASP A 91 -4.80 15.03 10.81
CA ASP A 91 -5.11 13.60 10.79
C ASP A 91 -5.39 13.14 9.34
N TYR A 92 -4.70 12.10 8.89
CA TYR A 92 -4.89 11.53 7.55
C TYR A 92 -5.80 10.31 7.51
N THR A 93 -6.49 10.00 8.62
CA THR A 93 -7.53 8.97 8.67
C THR A 93 -8.55 9.07 7.51
N PRO A 94 -9.05 10.26 7.10
CA PRO A 94 -10.00 10.36 5.97
C PRO A 94 -9.48 9.76 4.66
N LEU A 95 -8.18 9.93 4.36
CA LEU A 95 -7.55 9.39 3.15
C LEU A 95 -7.53 7.85 3.19
N ALA A 96 -7.20 7.27 4.34
CA ALA A 96 -7.21 5.82 4.51
C ALA A 96 -8.62 5.23 4.48
N LEU A 97 -9.62 5.92 5.02
CA LEU A 97 -11.02 5.49 4.91
C LEU A 97 -11.48 5.45 3.45
N ALA A 98 -11.07 6.42 2.63
CA ALA A 98 -11.31 6.39 1.19
C ALA A 98 -10.61 5.21 0.50
N MET A 99 -9.36 4.90 0.87
CA MET A 99 -8.64 3.71 0.39
C MET A 99 -9.36 2.41 0.77
N ASP A 100 -9.79 2.28 2.04
CA ASP A 100 -10.49 1.09 2.55
C ASP A 100 -11.84 0.90 1.84
N ARG A 101 -12.59 1.99 1.65
CA ARG A 101 -13.85 1.99 0.88
C ARG A 101 -13.62 1.51 -0.54
N ALA A 102 -12.61 2.05 -1.24
CA ALA A 102 -12.27 1.63 -2.59
C ALA A 102 -11.87 0.15 -2.64
N ALA A 103 -11.02 -0.30 -1.71
CA ALA A 103 -10.55 -1.67 -1.63
C ALA A 103 -11.70 -2.68 -1.41
N LYS A 104 -12.66 -2.32 -0.55
CA LYS A 104 -13.88 -3.09 -0.31
C LYS A 104 -14.74 -3.21 -1.56
N GLU A 105 -14.96 -2.11 -2.25
CA GLU A 105 -15.79 -2.06 -3.45
C GLU A 105 -15.22 -2.90 -4.60
N ILE A 106 -13.93 -2.80 -4.88
CA ILE A 106 -13.30 -3.55 -5.97
C ILE A 106 -12.94 -4.99 -5.59
N GLY A 107 -13.19 -5.39 -4.34
CA GLY A 107 -13.01 -6.77 -3.89
C GLY A 107 -11.56 -7.25 -3.72
N ILE A 108 -10.57 -6.34 -3.57
CA ILE A 108 -9.17 -6.71 -3.35
C ILE A 108 -8.89 -7.10 -1.89
N ASP A 109 -7.85 -7.90 -1.65
CA ASP A 109 -7.49 -8.37 -0.30
C ASP A 109 -6.95 -7.23 0.58
N PHE A 110 -5.97 -6.49 0.06
CA PHE A 110 -5.28 -5.43 0.79
C PHE A 110 -4.85 -4.28 -0.14
N ILE A 111 -4.84 -3.09 0.42
CA ILE A 111 -4.29 -1.88 -0.20
C ILE A 111 -3.15 -1.31 0.66
N GLY A 112 -1.97 -1.19 0.05
CA GLY A 112 -0.79 -0.60 0.68
C GLY A 112 -0.58 0.83 0.20
N GLY A 113 0.16 1.63 0.97
CA GLY A 113 0.53 2.98 0.61
C GLY A 113 0.16 4.02 1.65
N TYR A 114 -0.47 3.63 2.77
CA TYR A 114 -0.54 4.47 3.97
C TYR A 114 0.86 4.56 4.60
N SER A 115 1.75 5.21 3.87
CA SER A 115 3.18 5.02 3.97
C SER A 115 3.92 6.34 3.97
N ASP A 116 5.14 6.29 4.49
CA ASP A 116 6.01 7.43 4.66
C ASP A 116 7.51 7.07 4.54
N LEU A 117 8.33 8.03 4.10
CA LEU A 117 9.73 7.86 3.75
C LEU A 117 10.59 8.91 4.47
N VAL A 118 10.94 8.61 5.72
CA VAL A 118 11.51 9.57 6.70
C VAL A 118 13.01 9.38 6.95
N GLN A 119 13.68 8.58 6.13
CA GLN A 119 15.11 8.27 6.25
C GLN A 119 16.05 9.49 6.22
N LYS A 120 15.57 10.68 5.83
CA LYS A 120 16.32 11.95 5.80
C LYS A 120 15.88 12.96 6.86
N GLY A 121 14.99 12.57 7.77
CA GLY A 121 14.32 13.48 8.69
C GLY A 121 12.84 13.66 8.34
N TYR A 122 12.12 14.36 9.23
CA TYR A 122 10.69 14.64 9.06
C TYR A 122 10.42 15.91 8.26
N GLN A 123 9.33 15.87 7.52
CA GLN A 123 8.62 16.99 6.92
C GLN A 123 7.23 17.11 7.54
N LYS A 124 6.50 18.15 7.15
CA LYS A 124 5.15 18.46 7.66
C LYS A 124 4.21 17.24 7.63
N GLY A 125 4.24 16.46 6.53
CA GLY A 125 3.32 15.34 6.35
C GLY A 125 3.63 14.13 7.23
N ASP A 126 4.90 13.97 7.60
CA ASP A 126 5.44 12.72 8.10
C ASP A 126 4.97 12.44 9.53
N GLU A 127 5.10 13.44 10.40
CA GLU A 127 4.65 13.34 11.79
C GLU A 127 3.14 13.11 11.90
N ILE A 128 2.37 13.74 11.01
CA ILE A 128 0.91 13.62 10.99
C ILE A 128 0.52 12.20 10.60
N LEU A 129 1.18 11.62 9.59
CA LEU A 129 0.92 10.26 9.18
C LEU A 129 1.27 9.26 10.30
N ILE A 130 2.46 9.37 10.90
CA ILE A 130 2.89 8.45 11.98
C ILE A 130 1.94 8.55 13.19
N LYS A 131 1.60 9.77 13.65
CA LYS A 131 0.72 9.97 14.80
C LYS A 131 -0.70 9.45 14.57
N SER A 132 -1.20 9.52 13.33
CA SER A 132 -2.54 9.03 12.98
C SER A 132 -2.61 7.50 12.81
N MET A 133 -1.49 6.81 12.55
CA MET A 133 -1.47 5.35 12.26
C MET A 133 -2.30 4.48 13.21
N PRO A 134 -2.20 4.60 14.56
CA PRO A 134 -2.96 3.73 15.45
C PRO A 134 -4.47 3.84 15.27
N LYS A 135 -4.97 5.08 15.11
CA LYS A 135 -6.38 5.37 14.86
C LYS A 135 -6.79 4.90 13.46
N THR A 136 -6.01 5.27 12.45
CA THR A 136 -6.26 4.94 11.04
C THR A 136 -6.36 3.43 10.82
N LEU A 137 -5.40 2.66 11.34
CA LEU A 137 -5.37 1.21 11.15
C LEU A 137 -6.44 0.49 11.97
N ALA A 138 -6.93 1.09 13.06
CA ALA A 138 -8.09 0.57 13.78
C ALA A 138 -9.42 0.87 13.09
N ALA A 139 -9.51 1.97 12.35
CA ALA A 139 -10.70 2.38 11.61
C ALA A 139 -10.84 1.73 10.22
N THR A 140 -9.82 1.01 9.75
CA THR A 140 -9.76 0.40 8.41
C THR A 140 -9.52 -1.10 8.50
N GLU A 141 -9.93 -1.84 7.48
CA GLU A 141 -9.83 -3.30 7.47
C GLU A 141 -8.68 -3.76 6.54
N ARG A 142 -8.65 -3.22 5.32
CA ARG A 142 -7.77 -3.66 4.22
C ARG A 142 -6.57 -2.75 3.99
N VAL A 143 -6.49 -1.62 4.67
CA VAL A 143 -5.37 -0.69 4.53
C VAL A 143 -4.16 -1.19 5.32
N CYS A 144 -3.01 -1.22 4.66
CA CYS A 144 -1.72 -1.49 5.25
C CYS A 144 -0.80 -0.25 5.20
N ALA A 145 0.09 -0.17 6.18
CA ALA A 145 0.97 0.96 6.39
C ALA A 145 2.45 0.54 6.39
N SER A 146 3.31 1.45 5.97
CA SER A 146 4.75 1.26 6.06
C SER A 146 5.54 2.53 6.25
N VAL A 147 6.63 2.46 7.01
CA VAL A 147 7.51 3.62 7.23
C VAL A 147 8.95 3.23 6.95
N ASN A 148 9.60 3.90 6.01
CA ASN A 148 11.03 3.74 5.80
C ASN A 148 11.80 4.73 6.68
N VAL A 149 12.52 4.20 7.68
CA VAL A 149 13.23 5.02 8.69
C VAL A 149 14.72 5.15 8.40
N GLY A 150 15.25 4.44 7.43
CA GLY A 150 16.69 4.48 7.12
C GLY A 150 17.04 4.08 5.70
N SER A 151 18.24 4.45 5.27
CA SER A 151 18.84 3.95 4.05
C SER A 151 20.36 3.91 4.17
N THR A 152 21.02 3.03 3.42
CA THR A 152 22.49 2.99 3.33
C THR A 152 23.06 4.35 2.90
N LYS A 153 22.32 5.11 2.08
CA LYS A 153 22.73 6.41 1.56
C LYS A 153 22.64 7.54 2.59
N THR A 154 21.68 7.48 3.50
CA THR A 154 21.33 8.61 4.40
C THR A 154 21.47 8.28 5.88
N GLY A 155 21.90 7.06 6.21
CA GLY A 155 21.91 6.56 7.57
C GLY A 155 20.51 6.22 8.08
N ILE A 156 20.35 6.27 9.40
CA ILE A 156 19.11 5.89 10.08
C ILE A 156 18.57 7.09 10.82
N ASN A 157 17.31 7.44 10.59
CA ASN A 157 16.60 8.43 11.37
C ASN A 157 16.16 7.81 12.71
N MET A 158 16.99 7.94 13.73
CA MET A 158 16.74 7.35 15.06
C MET A 158 15.53 7.97 15.78
N THR A 159 15.16 9.21 15.46
CA THR A 159 13.91 9.81 15.95
C THR A 159 12.71 9.01 15.43
N ALA A 160 12.69 8.71 14.14
CA ALA A 160 11.63 7.90 13.56
C ALA A 160 11.62 6.46 14.07
N VAL A 161 12.79 5.87 14.34
CA VAL A 161 12.87 4.54 14.98
C VAL A 161 12.19 4.55 16.35
N ARG A 162 12.45 5.57 17.19
CA ARG A 162 11.80 5.72 18.50
C ARG A 162 10.28 5.85 18.33
N ASP A 163 9.83 6.76 17.48
CA ASP A 163 8.41 7.08 17.31
C ASP A 163 7.63 5.88 16.74
N MET A 164 8.24 5.10 15.84
CA MET A 164 7.66 3.84 15.38
C MET A 164 7.59 2.78 16.48
N GLY A 165 8.59 2.71 17.37
CA GLY A 165 8.56 1.82 18.54
C GLY A 165 7.39 2.12 19.49
N GLU A 166 7.15 3.41 19.75
CA GLU A 166 6.00 3.86 20.54
C GLU A 166 4.67 3.56 19.84
N THR A 167 4.59 3.84 18.54
CA THR A 167 3.41 3.56 17.69
C THR A 167 3.04 2.06 17.72
N ILE A 168 4.02 1.18 17.51
CA ILE A 168 3.84 -0.28 17.59
C ILE A 168 3.33 -0.68 18.98
N LYS A 169 3.90 -0.13 20.06
CA LYS A 169 3.47 -0.42 21.42
C LYS A 169 2.03 0.03 21.70
N ILE A 170 1.63 1.18 21.17
CA ILE A 170 0.24 1.67 21.27
C ILE A 170 -0.70 0.71 20.53
N MET A 171 -0.37 0.35 19.29
CA MET A 171 -1.17 -0.57 18.48
C MET A 171 -1.26 -1.97 19.10
N SER A 172 -0.21 -2.46 19.77
CA SER A 172 -0.22 -3.74 20.50
C SER A 172 -1.24 -3.80 21.64
N LYS A 173 -1.73 -2.67 22.13
CA LYS A 173 -2.78 -2.62 23.17
C LYS A 173 -4.20 -2.68 22.59
N GLY A 174 -4.34 -2.50 21.28
CA GLY A 174 -5.60 -2.61 20.56
C GLY A 174 -5.85 -4.02 20.05
N ASP A 175 -6.48 -4.13 18.88
CA ASP A 175 -6.70 -5.42 18.24
C ASP A 175 -5.37 -6.05 17.76
N LYS A 176 -5.24 -7.37 17.91
CA LYS A 176 -4.05 -8.13 17.51
C LYS A 176 -3.69 -7.97 16.03
N TRP A 177 -4.65 -7.64 15.18
CA TRP A 177 -4.48 -7.44 13.74
C TRP A 177 -3.86 -6.09 13.37
N LEU A 178 -3.81 -5.12 14.28
CA LEU A 178 -3.29 -3.78 13.97
C LEU A 178 -1.82 -3.85 13.53
N ASN A 179 -0.98 -4.53 14.32
CA ASN A 179 0.44 -4.68 13.97
C ASN A 179 0.67 -5.60 12.76
N ALA A 180 -0.28 -6.48 12.42
CA ALA A 180 -0.16 -7.32 11.23
C ALA A 180 -0.23 -6.50 9.92
N LYS A 181 -0.73 -5.25 9.98
CA LYS A 181 -0.87 -4.34 8.85
C LYS A 181 0.23 -3.27 8.78
N LEU A 182 1.27 -3.35 9.61
CA LEU A 182 2.35 -2.36 9.68
C LEU A 182 3.72 -2.99 9.44
N VAL A 183 4.54 -2.34 8.62
CA VAL A 183 5.96 -2.71 8.43
C VAL A 183 6.86 -1.49 8.56
N VAL A 184 7.95 -1.60 9.31
CA VAL A 184 9.01 -0.58 9.39
C VAL A 184 10.20 -1.04 8.56
N PHE A 185 10.66 -0.19 7.65
CA PHE A 185 11.73 -0.48 6.71
C PHE A 185 13.02 0.28 7.02
N ALA A 186 14.13 -0.33 6.62
CA ALA A 186 15.30 0.39 6.15
C ALA A 186 15.61 -0.10 4.73
N ASN A 187 16.06 0.81 3.85
CA ASN A 187 16.29 0.53 2.43
C ASN A 187 15.03 0.04 1.69
N ALA A 188 13.86 0.63 1.95
CA ALA A 188 12.71 0.41 1.10
C ALA A 188 13.06 0.74 -0.36
N VAL A 189 12.71 -0.17 -1.27
CA VAL A 189 12.80 0.04 -2.72
C VAL A 189 11.74 1.05 -3.16
N GLU A 190 11.96 1.71 -4.31
CA GLU A 190 11.08 2.78 -4.80
C GLU A 190 9.65 2.30 -5.08
N ASP A 191 9.50 1.10 -5.63
CA ASP A 191 8.23 0.39 -5.76
C ASP A 191 8.27 -0.90 -4.94
N ASN A 192 7.45 -0.97 -3.90
CA ASN A 192 7.34 -2.17 -3.09
C ASN A 192 5.98 -2.83 -3.31
N PRO A 193 5.90 -4.02 -3.92
CA PRO A 193 4.63 -4.73 -4.10
C PRO A 193 4.26 -5.62 -2.89
N PHE A 194 5.15 -5.76 -1.89
CA PHE A 194 5.00 -6.73 -0.81
C PHE A 194 4.20 -6.16 0.38
N MET A 195 3.03 -6.75 0.62
CA MET A 195 2.17 -6.43 1.77
C MET A 195 2.71 -7.03 3.07
N ALA A 196 2.62 -6.38 4.23
CA ALA A 196 1.97 -5.09 4.53
C ALA A 196 2.78 -3.83 4.13
N GLY A 197 3.96 -4.00 3.56
CA GLY A 197 4.89 -2.93 3.25
C GLY A 197 4.65 -2.15 1.96
N ALA A 198 3.60 -2.49 1.19
CA ALA A 198 3.51 -2.09 -0.20
C ALA A 198 3.22 -0.60 -0.36
N PHE A 199 3.86 0.05 -1.32
CA PHE A 199 3.56 1.40 -1.80
C PHE A 199 4.05 1.53 -3.25
N HIS A 200 3.50 2.50 -3.97
CA HIS A 200 3.89 2.81 -5.34
C HIS A 200 4.74 4.09 -5.35
N GLY A 201 5.93 4.01 -5.92
CA GLY A 201 6.87 5.13 -6.02
C GLY A 201 6.30 6.30 -6.82
N VAL A 202 6.99 7.44 -6.78
CA VAL A 202 6.58 8.66 -7.49
C VAL A 202 7.08 8.70 -8.95
N GLY A 203 7.96 7.77 -9.34
CA GLY A 203 8.67 7.74 -10.62
C GLY A 203 7.98 6.89 -11.69
#